data_AF-A0A378MH43-F1
#
_entry.id   AF-A0A378MH43-F1
#
_cell.length_a   1.000
_cell.length_b   1.000
_cell.length_c   1.000
_cell.angle_alpha   90.00
_cell.angle_beta   90.00
_cell.angle_gamma   90.00
#
_symmetry.space_group_name_H-M   'P 1'
#
loop_
_entity.id
_entity.type
_entity.pdbx_description
1 polymer ?
#
loop_
_entity_poly.entity_id
_entity_poly.type
_entity_poly.pdbx_seq_one_letter_code
_entity_poly.pdbx_strand_id
1 'polypeptide(L)'
;MIQLIFIIAFVILVILMPKNNKSEKEAAKIFMERYNIHTKIKGNVIKQLELIEIEANTLVYRTYRKRFFKQSLFSFLGLLVLGAVVIGAMFVMQDFTIGIIGLIVFLLALIVYLIFISIKMITLQTSIRTRAWVAVVQHYDPAIPIAIFNESKWQVAFLNYLQKTNMPEEII
;
A
#
# COMPACT_ATOMS: atom_id res chain seq x y z
N MET A 1 19.17 18.72 14.68
CA MET A 1 18.20 19.12 13.63
C MET A 1 17.99 18.07 12.55
N ILE A 2 19.04 17.52 11.91
CA ILE A 2 18.91 16.48 10.88
C ILE A 2 18.19 15.21 11.37
N GLN A 3 18.46 14.75 12.60
CA GLN A 3 17.76 13.62 13.22
C GLN A 3 16.23 13.84 13.32
N LEU A 4 15.78 15.09 13.49
CA LEU A 4 14.36 15.43 13.58
C LEU A 4 13.63 15.19 12.25
N ILE A 5 14.31 15.45 11.12
CA ILE A 5 13.77 15.24 9.77
C ILE A 5 13.56 13.74 9.52
N PHE A 6 14.53 12.90 9.92
CA PHE A 6 14.40 11.44 9.82
C PHE A 6 13.30 10.90 10.72
N ILE A 7 13.14 11.44 11.94
CA ILE A 7 12.07 11.06 12.86
C ILE A 7 10.69 11.44 12.28
N ILE A 8 10.53 12.65 11.72
CA ILE A 8 9.26 13.09 11.12
C ILE A 8 8.93 12.24 9.88
N ALA A 9 9.91 11.95 9.03
CA ALA A 9 9.73 11.06 7.88
C ALA A 9 9.32 9.64 8.32
N PHE A 10 9.93 9.13 9.39
CA PHE A 10 9.57 7.84 9.99
C PHE A 10 8.15 7.83 10.57
N VAL A 11 7.77 8.88 11.29
CA VAL A 11 6.41 9.04 11.85
C VAL A 11 5.37 9.12 10.74
N ILE A 12 5.63 9.86 9.66
CA ILE A 12 4.75 9.93 8.49
C ILE A 12 4.60 8.53 7.86
N LEU A 13 5.70 7.78 7.71
CA LEU A 13 5.66 6.41 7.18
C LEU A 13 4.87 5.44 8.08
N VAL A 14 4.96 5.59 9.40
CA VAL A 14 4.23 4.77 10.38
C VAL A 14 2.74 5.13 10.42
N ILE A 15 2.39 6.42 10.36
CA ILE A 15 0.98 6.86 10.32
C ILE A 15 0.31 6.41 9.01
N LEU A 16 1.06 6.43 7.91
CA LEU A 16 0.63 5.90 6.61
C LEU A 16 0.65 4.38 6.55
N MET A 17 0.92 3.65 7.64
CA MET A 17 0.85 2.20 7.62
C MET A 17 -0.61 1.74 7.46
N PRO A 18 -0.88 0.77 6.57
CA PRO A 18 -2.26 0.39 6.28
C PRO A 18 -2.96 -0.17 7.50
N LYS A 19 -4.05 0.50 7.88
CA LYS A 19 -4.91 0.06 8.98
C LYS A 19 -5.62 -1.23 8.58
N ASN A 20 -5.56 -2.22 9.46
CA ASN A 20 -6.38 -3.42 9.35
C ASN A 20 -7.85 -3.02 9.47
N ASN A 21 -8.63 -3.31 8.43
CA ASN A 21 -10.08 -3.12 8.48
C ASN A 21 -10.71 -4.42 8.98
N LYS A 22 -11.47 -4.35 10.09
CA LYS A 22 -12.14 -5.53 10.68
C LYS A 22 -13.11 -6.18 9.69
N SER A 23 -13.91 -5.38 8.97
CA SER A 23 -14.90 -5.89 8.01
C SER A 23 -14.24 -6.63 6.84
N GLU A 24 -13.10 -6.14 6.36
CA GLU A 24 -12.37 -6.81 5.28
C GLU A 24 -11.70 -8.10 5.76
N LYS A 25 -11.23 -8.14 7.01
CA LYS A 25 -10.69 -9.36 7.61
C LYS A 25 -11.76 -10.46 7.67
N GLU A 26 -12.97 -10.09 8.09
CA GLU A 26 -14.10 -11.00 8.19
C GLU A 26 -14.60 -11.43 6.80
N ALA A 27 -14.72 -10.48 5.87
CA ALA A 27 -15.09 -10.77 4.49
C ALA A 27 -14.09 -11.73 3.84
N ALA A 28 -12.79 -11.51 4.05
CA ALA A 28 -11.76 -12.42 3.55
C ALA A 28 -11.90 -13.83 4.13
N LYS A 29 -12.22 -13.95 5.43
CA LYS A 29 -12.44 -15.25 6.07
C LYS A 29 -13.61 -15.99 5.43
N ILE A 30 -14.77 -15.32 5.32
CA ILE A 30 -15.98 -15.91 4.72
C ILE A 30 -15.74 -16.27 3.24
N PHE A 31 -15.07 -15.39 2.50
CA PHE A 31 -14.73 -15.63 1.09
C PHE A 31 -13.86 -16.86 0.92
N MET A 32 -12.81 -17.02 1.75
CA MET A 32 -11.95 -18.21 1.69
C MET A 32 -12.70 -19.48 2.05
N GLU A 33 -13.56 -19.44 3.07
CA GLU A 33 -14.39 -20.59 3.45
C GLU A 33 -15.36 -20.96 2.33
N ARG A 34 -16.00 -19.99 1.68
CA ARG A 34 -16.95 -20.21 0.57
C ARG A 34 -16.30 -20.89 -0.63
N TYR A 35 -15.12 -20.44 -1.04
CA TYR A 35 -14.45 -20.95 -2.24
C TYR A 35 -13.35 -21.98 -1.93
N ASN A 36 -13.31 -22.52 -0.71
CA ASN A 36 -12.31 -23.50 -0.25
C ASN A 36 -10.86 -23.09 -0.60
N ILE A 37 -10.50 -21.84 -0.31
CA ILE A 37 -9.16 -21.28 -0.55
C ILE A 37 -8.22 -21.74 0.57
N HIS A 38 -7.20 -22.54 0.25
CA HIS A 38 -6.39 -23.26 1.25
C HIS A 38 -5.20 -22.45 1.79
N THR A 39 -5.35 -21.13 1.93
CA THR A 39 -4.30 -20.26 2.48
C THR A 39 -4.34 -20.16 4.00
N LYS A 40 -3.17 -20.02 4.63
CA LYS A 40 -3.08 -19.80 6.08
C LYS A 40 -3.75 -18.48 6.47
N ILE A 41 -4.72 -18.54 7.38
CA ILE A 41 -5.37 -17.34 7.95
C ILE A 41 -4.32 -16.46 8.65
N LYS A 42 -4.26 -15.19 8.27
CA LYS A 42 -3.39 -14.18 8.87
C LYS A 42 -4.23 -13.15 9.61
N GLY A 43 -3.72 -12.69 10.75
CA GLY A 43 -4.32 -11.57 11.49
C GLY A 43 -4.28 -10.22 10.75
N ASN A 44 -3.47 -10.12 9.69
CA ASN A 44 -3.29 -8.91 8.89
C ASN A 44 -3.95 -9.10 7.51
N VAL A 45 -4.86 -8.18 7.18
CA VAL A 45 -5.70 -8.26 5.99
C VAL A 45 -4.90 -8.16 4.70
N ILE A 46 -3.83 -7.36 4.69
CA ILE A 46 -2.97 -7.23 3.51
C ILE A 46 -2.22 -8.53 3.23
N LYS A 47 -1.67 -9.15 4.27
CA LYS A 47 -1.01 -10.45 4.10
C LYS A 47 -2.02 -11.51 3.65
N GLN A 48 -3.26 -11.43 4.12
CA GLN A 48 -4.32 -12.33 3.67
C GLN A 48 -4.64 -12.14 2.19
N LEU A 49 -4.86 -10.89 1.75
CA LEU A 49 -5.10 -10.57 0.35
C LEU A 49 -3.94 -11.03 -0.54
N GLU A 50 -2.68 -10.78 -0.14
CA GLU A 50 -1.52 -11.25 -0.91
C GLU A 50 -1.47 -12.78 -1.06
N LEU A 51 -1.89 -13.52 -0.03
CA LEU A 51 -1.94 -14.99 -0.10
C LEU A 51 -3.05 -15.46 -1.03
N ILE A 52 -4.24 -14.85 -0.94
CA ILE A 52 -5.37 -15.15 -1.84
C ILE A 52 -5.02 -14.81 -3.30
N GLU A 53 -4.34 -13.68 -3.54
CA GLU A 53 -3.86 -13.30 -4.88
C GLU A 53 -2.84 -14.28 -5.47
N ILE A 54 -2.02 -14.92 -4.62
CA ILE A 54 -1.05 -15.91 -5.07
C ILE A 54 -1.77 -17.19 -5.51
N GLU A 55 -2.76 -17.64 -4.75
CA GLU A 55 -3.57 -18.81 -5.10
C GLU A 55 -4.39 -18.55 -6.36
N ALA A 56 -4.99 -17.36 -6.48
CA ALA A 56 -5.75 -16.92 -7.66
C ALA A 56 -4.88 -16.51 -8.88
N ASN A 57 -3.56 -16.42 -8.71
CA ASN A 57 -2.62 -15.91 -9.71
C ASN A 57 -2.96 -14.53 -10.33
N THR A 58 -3.61 -13.64 -9.57
CA THR A 58 -4.00 -12.29 -10.03
C THR A 58 -2.91 -11.25 -9.79
N LEU A 59 -2.16 -11.39 -8.67
CA LEU A 59 -0.92 -10.69 -8.33
C LEU A 59 -0.93 -9.15 -8.45
N VAL A 60 -2.08 -8.49 -8.35
CA VAL A 60 -2.23 -7.03 -8.57
C VAL A 60 -1.58 -6.24 -7.43
N TYR A 61 -2.01 -6.48 -6.19
CA TYR A 61 -1.51 -5.77 -5.01
C TYR A 61 -0.06 -6.13 -4.73
N ARG A 62 0.28 -7.42 -4.75
CA ARG A 62 1.65 -7.90 -4.50
C ARG A 62 2.67 -7.28 -5.46
N THR A 63 2.37 -7.27 -6.76
CA THR A 63 3.29 -6.74 -7.78
C THR A 63 3.48 -5.24 -7.63
N TYR A 64 2.39 -4.50 -7.46
CA TYR A 64 2.45 -3.06 -7.25
C TYR A 64 3.23 -2.71 -5.98
N ARG A 65 2.98 -3.42 -4.86
CA ARG A 65 3.69 -3.22 -3.59
C ARG A 65 5.19 -3.49 -3.73
N LYS A 66 5.60 -4.60 -4.37
CA LYS A 66 7.02 -4.89 -4.63
C LYS A 66 7.69 -3.80 -5.47
N ARG A 67 7.03 -3.35 -6.54
CA ARG A 67 7.54 -2.28 -7.40
C ARG A 67 7.67 -0.97 -6.62
N PHE A 68 6.67 -0.62 -5.83
CA PHE A 68 6.68 0.56 -4.98
C PHE A 68 7.83 0.53 -3.96
N PHE A 69 8.03 -0.57 -3.22
CA PHE A 69 9.15 -0.68 -2.28
C PHE A 69 10.50 -0.58 -2.98
N LYS A 70 10.66 -1.25 -4.13
CA LYS A 70 11.88 -1.18 -4.93
C LYS A 70 12.18 0.25 -5.36
N GLN A 71 11.19 0.94 -5.95
CA GLN A 71 11.32 2.32 -6.40
C GLN A 71 11.63 3.27 -5.23
N SER A 72 10.88 3.15 -4.13
CA SER A 72 11.09 3.94 -2.91
C SER A 72 12.51 3.79 -2.38
N LEU A 73 13.02 2.55 -2.29
CA LEU A 73 14.38 2.28 -1.84
C LEU A 73 15.44 2.91 -2.76
N PHE A 74 15.32 2.75 -4.08
CA PHE A 74 16.27 3.35 -5.02
C PHE A 74 16.25 4.88 -5.00
N SER A 75 15.06 5.48 -4.92
CA SER A 75 14.92 6.93 -4.80
C SER A 75 15.50 7.45 -3.48
N PHE A 76 15.32 6.73 -2.38
CA PHE A 76 15.93 7.07 -1.10
C PHE A 76 17.46 7.03 -1.15
N LEU A 77 18.03 5.97 -1.73
CA LEU A 77 19.48 5.86 -1.91
C LEU A 77 20.00 7.00 -2.79
N GLY A 78 19.30 7.36 -3.86
CA GLY A 78 19.63 8.51 -4.71
C GLY A 78 19.65 9.82 -3.92
N LEU A 79 18.70 10.03 -3.00
CA LEU A 79 18.70 11.20 -2.12
C LEU A 79 19.88 11.21 -1.15
N LEU A 80 20.27 10.05 -0.60
CA LEU A 80 21.45 9.97 0.26
C LEU A 80 22.73 10.33 -0.50
N VAL A 81 22.87 9.85 -1.74
CA VAL A 81 24.00 10.21 -2.61
C VAL A 81 23.98 11.72 -2.90
N LEU A 82 22.81 12.29 -3.24
CA LEU A 82 22.66 13.72 -3.46
C LEU A 82 23.07 14.53 -2.22
N GLY A 83 22.62 14.11 -1.03
CA GLY A 83 22.98 14.75 0.23
C GLY A 83 24.48 14.69 0.51
N ALA A 84 25.11 13.53 0.26
CA ALA A 84 26.56 13.38 0.41
C ALA A 84 27.35 14.26 -0.57
N VAL A 85 26.88 14.40 -1.81
CA VAL A 85 27.50 15.28 -2.82
C VAL A 85 27.38 16.75 -2.40
N VAL A 86 26.22 17.18 -1.92
CA VAL A 86 26.02 18.54 -1.42
C VAL A 86 26.97 18.84 -0.25
N ILE A 87 27.05 17.94 0.72
CA ILE A 87 27.96 18.08 1.86
C ILE A 87 29.42 18.09 1.38
N GLY A 88 29.81 17.17 0.49
CA GLY A 88 31.17 17.11 -0.05
C GLY A 88 31.56 18.39 -0.80
N ALA A 89 30.67 18.93 -1.63
CA ALA A 89 30.89 20.19 -2.34
C ALA A 89 31.09 21.37 -1.39
N MET A 90 30.34 21.43 -0.27
CA MET A 90 30.51 22.45 0.76
C MET A 90 31.91 22.44 1.37
N PHE A 91 32.46 21.25 1.66
CA PHE A 91 33.78 21.13 2.27
C PHE A 91 34.92 21.33 1.27
N VAL A 92 34.78 20.88 0.03
CA VAL A 92 35.83 20.94 -0.99
C VAL A 92 35.96 22.33 -1.60
N MET A 93 34.83 22.98 -1.92
CA MET A 93 34.86 24.28 -2.59
C MET A 93 35.09 25.44 -1.62
N GLN A 94 34.92 25.22 -0.30
CA GLN A 94 34.93 26.26 0.74
C GLN A 94 34.03 27.48 0.42
N ASP A 95 33.08 27.30 -0.50
CA ASP A 95 32.17 28.33 -0.96
C ASP A 95 30.81 28.13 -0.27
N PHE A 96 30.51 29.07 0.62
CA PHE A 96 29.29 29.05 1.40
C PHE A 96 28.03 29.23 0.54
N THR A 97 28.13 29.95 -0.59
CA THR A 97 27.02 30.19 -1.51
C THR A 97 26.64 28.92 -2.25
N ILE A 98 27.62 28.19 -2.79
CA ILE A 98 27.39 26.89 -3.45
C ILE A 98 26.77 25.89 -2.46
N GLY A 99 27.22 25.92 -1.21
CA GLY A 99 26.67 25.10 -0.15
C GLY A 99 25.20 25.34 0.15
N ILE A 100 24.81 26.61 0.28
CA ILE A 100 23.41 27.00 0.51
C ILE A 100 22.53 26.58 -0.68
N ILE A 101 22.98 26.80 -1.92
CA ILE A 101 22.24 26.40 -3.12
C ILE A 101 22.04 24.88 -3.14
N GLY A 102 23.10 24.11 -2.89
CA GLY A 102 23.04 22.65 -2.82
C GLY A 102 22.07 22.16 -1.75
N LEU A 103 22.08 22.79 -0.56
CA LEU A 103 21.17 22.47 0.54
C LEU A 103 19.71 22.72 0.15
N ILE A 104 19.42 23.84 -0.50
CA ILE A 104 18.06 24.18 -0.98
C ILE A 104 17.58 23.12 -1.98
N VAL A 105 18.41 22.77 -2.97
CA VAL A 105 18.08 21.73 -3.97
C VAL A 105 17.82 20.38 -3.29
N PHE A 106 18.65 19.99 -2.32
CA PHE A 106 18.44 18.76 -1.56
C PHE A 106 17.13 18.76 -0.77
N LEU A 107 16.81 19.86 -0.08
CA LEU A 107 15.56 19.99 0.67
C LEU A 107 14.33 19.93 -0.25
N LEU A 108 14.37 20.59 -1.40
CA LEU A 108 13.29 20.51 -2.40
C LEU A 108 13.12 19.08 -2.92
N ALA A 109 14.21 18.39 -3.24
CA ALA A 109 14.18 17.00 -3.67
C ALA A 109 13.58 16.08 -2.59
N LEU A 110 13.92 16.31 -1.32
CA LEU A 110 13.37 15.58 -0.18
C LEU A 110 11.84 15.79 -0.04
N ILE A 111 11.38 17.04 -0.16
CA ILE A 111 9.95 17.37 -0.09
C ILE A 111 9.18 16.67 -1.22
N VAL A 112 9.66 16.77 -2.46
CA VAL A 112 9.03 16.12 -3.62
C VAL A 112 8.95 14.61 -3.42
N TYR A 113 10.01 14.00 -2.90
CA TYR A 113 10.05 12.57 -2.59
C TYR A 113 9.03 12.16 -1.52
N LEU A 114 8.90 12.94 -0.43
CA LEU A 114 7.92 12.68 0.63
C LEU A 114 6.48 12.78 0.11
N ILE A 115 6.18 13.78 -0.72
CA ILE A 115 4.87 13.93 -1.38
C ILE A 115 4.60 12.73 -2.28
N PHE A 116 5.56 12.36 -3.13
CA PHE A 116 5.44 11.22 -4.04
C PHE A 116 5.14 9.90 -3.31
N ILE A 117 5.88 9.60 -2.25
CA ILE A 117 5.64 8.40 -1.44
C ILE A 117 4.28 8.43 -0.77
N SER A 118 3.87 9.58 -0.24
CA SER A 118 2.58 9.71 0.43
C SER A 118 1.43 9.42 -0.54
N ILE A 119 1.46 10.00 -1.74
CA ILE A 119 0.47 9.74 -2.79
C ILE A 119 0.45 8.25 -3.16
N LYS A 120 1.62 7.65 -3.37
CA LYS A 120 1.73 6.23 -3.74
C LYS A 120 1.25 5.30 -2.63
N MET A 121 1.50 5.62 -1.37
CA MET A 121 1.01 4.88 -0.20
C MET A 121 -0.52 4.96 -0.10
N ILE A 122 -1.11 6.15 -0.26
CA ILE A 122 -2.56 6.30 -0.29
C ILE A 122 -3.15 5.49 -1.44
N THR A 123 -2.56 5.59 -2.65
CA THR A 123 -2.99 4.82 -3.84
C THR A 123 -2.93 3.31 -3.60
N LEU A 124 -1.88 2.83 -2.92
CA LEU A 124 -1.74 1.42 -2.54
C LEU A 124 -2.90 0.97 -1.63
N GLN A 125 -3.31 1.82 -0.68
CA GLN A 125 -4.32 1.50 0.32
C GLN A 125 -5.75 1.57 -0.17
N THR A 126 -6.04 2.50 -1.08
CA THR A 126 -7.38 2.72 -1.62
C THR A 126 -7.53 1.94 -2.92
N SER A 127 -7.01 2.50 -4.02
CA SER A 127 -7.29 2.04 -5.36
C SER A 127 -6.69 0.66 -5.69
N ILE A 128 -5.43 0.40 -5.31
CA ILE A 128 -4.78 -0.87 -5.64
C ILE A 128 -5.36 -2.01 -4.82
N ARG A 129 -5.64 -1.76 -3.54
CA ARG A 129 -6.30 -2.74 -2.65
C ARG A 129 -7.68 -3.12 -3.17
N THR A 130 -8.52 -2.16 -3.53
CA THR A 130 -9.84 -2.42 -4.12
C THR A 130 -9.71 -3.19 -5.43
N ARG A 131 -8.81 -2.78 -6.33
CA ARG A 131 -8.59 -3.48 -7.62
C ARG A 131 -8.13 -4.92 -7.45
N ALA A 132 -7.28 -5.19 -6.46
CA ALA A 132 -6.83 -6.53 -6.15
C ALA A 132 -7.98 -7.42 -5.65
N TRP A 133 -8.85 -6.88 -4.80
CA TRP A 133 -10.06 -7.59 -4.40
C TRP A 133 -11.01 -7.85 -5.58
N VAL A 134 -11.23 -6.86 -6.45
CA VAL A 134 -12.02 -7.06 -7.67
C VAL A 134 -11.44 -8.19 -8.53
N ALA A 135 -10.11 -8.20 -8.74
CA ALA A 135 -9.46 -9.25 -9.53
C ALA A 135 -9.59 -10.63 -8.89
N VAL A 136 -9.42 -10.74 -7.57
CA VAL A 136 -9.61 -11.98 -6.82
C VAL A 136 -11.06 -12.46 -6.91
N VAL A 137 -12.03 -11.57 -6.65
CA VAL A 137 -13.44 -11.91 -6.67
C VAL A 137 -13.86 -12.38 -8.05
N GLN A 138 -13.51 -11.64 -9.10
CA GLN A 138 -13.84 -12.00 -10.48
C GLN A 138 -13.13 -13.27 -10.95
N HIS A 139 -12.03 -13.68 -10.33
CA HIS A 139 -11.37 -14.94 -10.61
C HIS A 139 -12.16 -16.14 -10.08
N TYR A 140 -12.69 -16.06 -8.85
CA TYR A 140 -13.44 -17.16 -8.23
C TYR A 140 -14.93 -17.14 -8.55
N ASP A 141 -15.53 -15.96 -8.63
CA ASP A 141 -16.96 -15.78 -8.87
C ASP A 141 -17.23 -14.47 -9.65
N PRO A 142 -17.29 -14.56 -10.98
CA PRO A 142 -17.61 -13.43 -11.84
C PRO A 142 -19.01 -12.85 -11.61
N ALA A 143 -19.94 -13.61 -11.01
CA ALA A 143 -21.32 -13.19 -10.78
C ALA A 143 -21.44 -12.16 -9.64
N ILE A 144 -20.41 -12.03 -8.79
CA ILE A 144 -20.39 -11.03 -7.72
C ILE A 144 -20.36 -9.61 -8.35
N PRO A 145 -21.34 -8.74 -8.05
CA PRO A 145 -21.40 -7.41 -8.64
C PRO A 145 -20.18 -6.55 -8.29
N ILE A 146 -19.42 -6.13 -9.30
CA ILE A 146 -18.26 -5.24 -9.11
C ILE A 146 -18.68 -3.88 -8.51
N ALA A 147 -19.95 -3.48 -8.68
CA ALA A 147 -20.50 -2.25 -8.13
C ALA A 147 -20.32 -2.12 -6.60
N ILE A 148 -20.25 -3.25 -5.87
CA ILE A 148 -19.95 -3.28 -4.42
C ILE A 148 -18.62 -2.57 -4.11
N PHE A 149 -17.65 -2.68 -5.01
CA PHE A 149 -16.32 -2.09 -4.87
C PHE A 149 -16.25 -0.59 -5.20
N ASN A 150 -17.32 -0.02 -5.75
CA ASN A 150 -17.43 1.42 -6.01
C ASN A 150 -17.94 2.20 -4.78
N GLU A 151 -18.42 1.50 -3.76
CA GLU A 151 -18.90 2.14 -2.53
C GLU A 151 -17.75 2.71 -1.70
N SER A 152 -18.01 3.84 -1.03
CA SER A 152 -17.03 4.49 -0.14
C SER A 152 -16.55 3.58 1.00
N LYS A 153 -17.40 2.65 1.44
CA LYS A 153 -17.13 1.61 2.44
C LYS A 153 -17.28 0.21 1.85
N TRP A 154 -16.67 -0.03 0.68
CA TRP A 154 -16.78 -1.31 -0.03
C TRP A 154 -16.48 -2.54 0.83
N GLN A 155 -15.63 -2.44 1.87
CA GLN A 155 -15.33 -3.57 2.76
C GLN A 155 -16.56 -4.03 3.54
N VAL A 156 -17.41 -3.09 3.97
CA VAL A 156 -18.65 -3.37 4.69
C VAL A 156 -19.70 -3.92 3.71
N ALA A 157 -19.81 -3.30 2.54
CA ALA A 157 -20.73 -3.74 1.49
C ALA A 157 -20.41 -5.17 1.03
N PHE A 158 -19.13 -5.49 0.86
CA PHE A 158 -18.65 -6.81 0.48
C PHE A 158 -18.91 -7.85 1.57
N LEU A 159 -18.64 -7.53 2.84
CA LEU A 159 -18.99 -8.39 3.97
C LEU A 159 -20.49 -8.71 4.00
N ASN A 160 -21.33 -7.68 3.89
CA ASN A 160 -22.78 -7.83 3.90
C ASN A 160 -23.27 -8.68 2.73
N TYR A 161 -22.71 -8.49 1.54
CA TYR A 161 -23.04 -9.31 0.37
C TYR A 161 -22.71 -10.78 0.61
N LEU A 162 -21.51 -11.07 1.10
CA LEU A 162 -21.11 -12.43 1.43
C LEU A 162 -22.03 -13.03 2.49
N GLN A 163 -22.31 -12.33 3.58
CA GLN A 163 -23.20 -12.83 4.64
C GLN A 163 -24.62 -13.12 4.15
N LYS A 164 -25.21 -12.24 3.32
CA LYS A 164 -26.56 -12.45 2.76
C LYS A 164 -26.62 -13.64 1.79
N THR A 165 -25.57 -13.83 1.00
CA THR A 165 -25.48 -14.95 0.03
C THR A 165 -24.96 -16.25 0.66
N ASN A 166 -24.52 -16.22 1.92
CA ASN A 166 -24.12 -17.41 2.69
C ASN A 166 -25.26 -17.97 3.55
N MET A 167 -26.46 -17.36 3.51
CA MET A 167 -27.61 -18.02 4.12
C MET A 167 -27.89 -19.28 3.29
N PRO A 168 -27.83 -20.49 3.89
CA PRO A 168 -28.31 -21.66 3.19
C PRO A 168 -29.75 -21.38 2.79
N GLU A 169 -30.08 -21.64 1.53
CA GLU A 169 -31.48 -21.80 1.14
C GLU A 169 -32.03 -22.89 2.08
N GLU A 170 -32.89 -22.50 3.03
CA GLU A 170 -33.72 -23.46 3.74
C GLU A 170 -34.53 -24.16 2.66
N ILE A 171 -34.15 -25.39 2.38
CA ILE A 171 -34.88 -26.31 1.51
C ILE A 171 -36.24 -26.52 2.19
N ILE A 172 -37.28 -25.92 1.61
CA ILE A 172 -38.70 -26.13 1.94
C ILE A 172 -39.09 -27.56 1.55
#